data_AF-A0A1V5ZG18-F1
#
_entry.id   AF-A0A1V5ZG18-F1
#
_cell.length_a   1.000
_cell.length_b   1.000
_cell.length_c   1.000
_cell.angle_alpha   90.00
_cell.angle_beta   90.00
_cell.angle_gamma   90.00
#
_symmetry.space_group_name_H-M   'P 1'
#
loop_
_entity.id
_entity.type
_entity.pdbx_description
1 polymer ?
#
loop_
_entity_poly.entity_id
_entity_poly.type
_entity_poly.pdbx_seq_one_letter_code
_entity_poly.pdbx_strand_id
1 'polypeptide(L)' 'MFGMENMAKQFLSSPEGQKMIMDFISSPDGINMIKNMIGTQEGKKAVGSIIKTALPAMGIGSEEMGIITGILSKIL' A
#
# COMPACT_ATOMS: atom_id res chain seq x y z
N MET A 1 -24.46 -5.83 -2.82
CA MET A 1 -23.29 -5.63 -1.92
C MET A 1 -22.36 -4.54 -2.46
N PHE A 2 -22.85 -3.32 -2.76
CA PHE A 2 -22.05 -2.24 -3.39
C PHE A 2 -21.65 -1.10 -2.41
N GLY A 3 -22.12 -1.14 -1.16
CA GLY A 3 -21.86 -0.07 -0.17
C GLY A 3 -20.52 -0.22 0.57
N MET A 4 -20.10 -1.44 0.88
CA MET A 4 -18.95 -1.69 1.74
C MET A 4 -17.62 -1.36 1.06
N GLU A 5 -17.52 -1.59 -0.25
CA GLU A 5 -16.32 -1.30 -1.04
C GLU A 5 -16.09 0.22 -1.22
N ASN A 6 -17.17 1.00 -1.37
CA ASN A 6 -17.09 2.45 -1.44
C ASN A 6 -16.77 3.08 -0.07
N MET A 7 -17.29 2.52 1.02
CA MET A 7 -16.92 2.95 2.37
C MET A 7 -15.46 2.66 2.69
N ALA A 8 -14.95 1.49 2.30
CA ALA A 8 -13.54 1.16 2.44
C ALA A 8 -12.66 2.16 1.66
N LYS A 9 -13.00 2.47 0.41
CA LYS A 9 -12.27 3.48 -0.38
C LYS A 9 -12.31 4.87 0.27
N GLN A 10 -13.49 5.31 0.73
CA GLN A 10 -13.62 6.62 1.40
C GLN A 10 -12.83 6.68 2.71
N PHE A 11 -12.82 5.59 3.49
CA PHE A 11 -12.04 5.51 4.72
C PHE A 11 -10.53 5.50 4.42
N LEU A 12 -10.07 4.67 3.48
CA LEU A 12 -8.65 4.61 3.09
C LEU A 12 -8.15 5.94 2.50
N SER A 13 -9.03 6.71 1.87
CA SER A 13 -8.75 8.06 1.38
C SER A 13 -8.95 9.16 2.42
N SER A 14 -9.51 8.86 3.60
CA SER A 14 -9.65 9.85 4.68
C SER A 14 -8.32 10.08 5.39
N PRO A 15 -8.10 11.25 6.00
CA PRO A 15 -6.90 11.51 6.78
C PRO A 15 -6.68 10.47 7.90
N GLU A 16 -7.75 10.01 8.54
CA GLU A 16 -7.68 8.98 9.58
C GLU A 16 -7.28 7.61 9.02
N GLY A 17 -7.86 7.18 7.90
CA GLY A 17 -7.50 5.90 7.30
C GLY A 17 -6.10 5.92 6.70
N GLN A 18 -5.69 7.03 6.08
CA GLN A 18 -4.30 7.23 5.65
C GLN A 18 -3.35 7.16 6.84
N LYS A 19 -3.67 7.84 7.95
CA LYS A 19 -2.86 7.80 9.16
C LYS A 19 -2.77 6.38 9.74
N MET A 20 -3.87 5.63 9.77
CA MET A 20 -3.87 4.24 10.25
C MET A 20 -2.99 3.34 9.38
N ILE A 21 -3.05 3.49 8.04
CA ILE A 21 -2.16 2.76 7.13
C ILE A 21 -0.70 3.16 7.38
N MET A 22 -0.42 4.46 7.50
CA MET A 22 0.94 4.97 7.75
C MET A 22 1.49 4.49 9.09
N ASP A 23 0.69 4.53 10.15
CA ASP A 23 1.03 4.03 11.48
C ASP A 23 1.31 2.52 11.40
N PHE A 24 0.48 1.77 10.66
CA PHE A 24 0.67 0.34 10.46
C PHE A 24 1.97 0.03 9.72
N ILE A 25 2.20 0.60 8.54
CA ILE A 25 3.42 0.32 7.74
C ILE A 25 4.70 0.82 8.42
N SER A 26 4.59 1.80 9.33
CA SER A 26 5.70 2.31 10.14
C SER A 26 5.91 1.54 11.44
N SER A 27 4.94 0.71 11.84
CA SER A 27 5.05 -0.11 13.05
C SER A 27 6.01 -1.28 12.85
N PRO A 28 6.65 -1.79 13.92
CA PRO A 28 7.50 -2.98 13.85
C PRO A 28 6.78 -4.19 13.24
N ASP A 29 5.50 -4.36 13.58
CA ASP A 29 4.67 -5.45 13.09
C ASP A 29 4.34 -5.31 11.61
N GLY A 30 3.96 -4.11 11.16
CA GLY A 30 3.72 -3.86 9.74
C GLY A 30 4.98 -3.97 8.90
N ILE A 31 6.13 -3.51 9.41
CA ILE A 31 7.43 -3.69 8.76
C ILE A 31 7.78 -5.18 8.66
N ASN A 32 7.61 -5.96 9.72
CA ASN A 32 7.85 -7.40 9.69
C ASN A 32 6.89 -8.12 8.73
N MET A 33 5.62 -7.71 8.69
CA MET A 33 4.65 -8.26 7.76
C MET A 33 5.04 -7.96 6.31
N ILE A 34 5.41 -6.72 6.00
CA ILE A 34 5.89 -6.33 4.67
C ILE A 34 7.16 -7.10 4.31
N LYS A 35 8.12 -7.22 5.23
CA LYS A 35 9.35 -8.02 5.04
C LYS A 35 9.05 -9.49 4.73
N ASN A 36 8.12 -10.09 5.47
CA ASN A 36 7.70 -11.48 5.24
C ASN A 36 6.97 -11.62 3.89
N MET A 37 6.17 -10.63 3.50
CA MET A 37 5.50 -10.61 2.20
C MET A 37 6.49 -10.47 1.05
N ILE A 38 7.43 -9.53 1.10
CA ILE A 38 8.45 -9.40 0.04
C ILE A 38 9.45 -10.56 0.04
N GLY A 39 9.48 -11.37 1.10
CA GLY A 39 10.27 -12.61 1.17
C GLY A 39 9.75 -13.73 0.27
N THR A 40 8.51 -13.64 -0.24
CA THR A 40 7.88 -14.65 -1.10
C THR A 40 7.47 -14.06 -2.44
N GLN A 41 7.47 -14.85 -3.52
CA GLN A 41 7.06 -14.33 -4.84
C GLN A 41 5.59 -13.88 -4.87
N GLU A 42 4.69 -14.59 -4.18
CA GLU A 42 3.29 -14.15 -4.06
C GLU A 42 3.16 -12.84 -3.29
N GLY A 43 3.86 -12.70 -2.16
CA GLY A 43 3.77 -11.49 -1.35
C GLY A 43 4.42 -10.29 -2.04
N LYS A 44 5.48 -10.49 -2.84
CA LYS A 44 6.02 -9.47 -3.74
C LYS A 44 4.98 -8.95 -4.73
N LYS A 45 4.21 -9.83 -5.36
CA LYS A 45 3.10 -9.44 -6.26
C LYS A 45 1.98 -8.73 -5.52
N ALA A 46 1.63 -9.19 -4.30
CA ALA A 46 0.62 -8.55 -3.48
C ALA A 46 1.01 -7.13 -3.08
N VAL A 47 2.25 -6.92 -2.61
CA VAL A 47 2.79 -5.59 -2.30
C VAL A 47 2.77 -4.69 -3.53
N GLY A 48 3.19 -5.19 -4.69
CA GLY A 48 3.12 -4.44 -5.94
C GLY A 48 1.68 -4.04 -6.33
N SER A 49 0.70 -4.91 -6.08
CA SER A 49 -0.73 -4.63 -6.37
C SER A 49 -1.33 -3.61 -5.38
N ILE A 50 -1.01 -3.75 -4.09
CA ILE A 50 -1.40 -2.79 -3.05
C ILE A 50 -0.83 -1.41 -3.38
N ILE A 51 0.43 -1.34 -3.78
CA ILE A 51 1.09 -0.07 -4.09
C ILE A 51 0.46 0.61 -5.31
N LYS A 52 0.10 -0.16 -6.34
CA LYS A 52 -0.61 0.38 -7.52
C LYS A 52 -2.04 0.86 -7.22
N THR A 53 -2.67 0.39 -6.14
CA THR A 53 -4.09 0.68 -5.84
C THR A 53 -4.27 1.63 -4.65
N ALA A 54 -3.45 1.50 -3.62
CA ALA A 54 -3.47 2.31 -2.41
C ALA A 54 -2.74 3.64 -2.58
N LEU A 55 -1.54 3.69 -3.21
CA LEU A 55 -0.82 4.96 -3.41
C LEU A 55 -1.64 6.03 -4.16
N PRO A 56 -2.35 5.73 -5.27
CA PRO A 56 -3.17 6.74 -5.93
C PRO A 56 -4.39 7.12 -5.08
N ALA A 57 -4.94 6.19 -4.27
CA ALA A 57 -6.00 6.49 -3.32
C ALA A 57 -5.54 7.39 -2.15
N MET A 58 -4.22 7.43 -1.90
CA MET A 58 -3.56 8.31 -0.94
C MET A 58 -3.14 9.66 -1.53
N GLY A 59 -3.45 9.92 -2.81
CA GLY A 59 -3.11 11.17 -3.48
C GLY A 59 -1.63 11.32 -3.83
N ILE A 60 -0.87 10.23 -3.81
CA ILE A 60 0.53 10.23 -4.23
C ILE A 60 0.58 10.36 -5.75
N GLY A 61 1.34 11.35 -6.22
CA GLY A 61 1.44 11.70 -7.64
C GLY A 61 2.08 10.60 -8.48
N SER A 62 1.85 10.68 -9.79
CA SER A 62 2.38 9.74 -10.77
C SER A 62 3.91 9.65 -10.78
N GLU A 63 4.60 10.72 -10.38
CA GLU A 63 6.07 10.78 -10.31
C GLU A 63 6.61 10.00 -9.11
N GLU A 64 6.09 10.23 -7.90
CA GLU A 64 6.49 9.46 -6.72
C GLU A 64 6.10 7.98 -6.86
N MET A 65 4.96 7.70 -7.51
CA MET A 65 4.56 6.34 -7.84
C MET A 65 5.56 5.67 -8.80
N GLY A 66 6.07 6.39 -9.80
CA GLY A 66 7.12 5.90 -10.71
C GLY A 66 8.43 5.55 -9.98
N ILE A 67 8.81 6.38 -9.00
CA ILE A 67 9.99 6.14 -8.17
C ILE A 67 9.78 4.91 -7.28
N ILE A 68 8.64 4.82 -6.59
CA ILE A 68 8.32 3.70 -5.69
C ILE A 68 8.25 2.39 -6.48
N THR A 69 7.56 2.37 -7.62
CA THR A 69 7.48 1.19 -8.49
C THR A 69 8.84 0.81 -9.07
N GLY A 70 9.67 1.77 -9.45
CA GLY A 70 11.03 1.54 -9.94
C GLY A 70 11.97 0.96 -8.88
N ILE A 71 11.87 1.41 -7.62
CA ILE A 71 12.62 0.84 -6.49
C ILE A 71 12.13 -0.59 -6.22
N LEU A 72 10.82 -0.82 -6.22
CA LEU A 72 10.24 -2.14 -5.99
C LEU A 72 10.61 -3.13 -7.08
N SER A 73 10.60 -2.74 -8.36
CA SER A 73 11.03 -3.62 -9.46
C SER A 73 12.50 -4.06 -9.37
N LYS A 74 13.32 -3.41 -8.55
CA LYS A 74 14.71 -3.83 -8.29
C LYS A 74 14.85 -4.77 -7.10
N ILE A 75 13.84 -4.85 -6.23
CA ILE A 75 13.86 -5.61 -4.97
C ILE A 75 12.90 -6.81 -5.01
N LEU A 76 11.81 -6.69 -5.76
CA LEU A 76 10.82 -7.72 -6.07
C LEU A 76 11.29 -8.56 -7.28
#